data_AF-A0A4R7S4D8-F1
#
_entry.id   AF-A0A4R7S4D8-F1
#
_cell.length_a   1.000
_cell.length_b   1.000
_cell.length_c   1.000
_cell.angle_alpha   90.00
_cell.angle_beta   90.00
_cell.angle_gamma   90.00
#
_symmetry.space_group_name_H-M   'P 1'
#
loop_
_entity.id
_entity.type
_entity.pdbx_description
1 polymer ?
#
loop_
_entity_poly.entity_id
_entity_poly.type
_entity_poly.pdbx_seq_one_letter_code
_entity_poly.pdbx_strand_id
1 'polypeptide(L)'
;MSYSSNDFGTPKSYAGTWVATLLLIVGFVIGLLVFPPLYEKPTEDVAGSVLFVGRFHPVLLHLPVGALMVLCMMELVCLTRKGEEAMGLGALFILWIGAAGSVLAVLAGIMLSREGGYEGGNFTLHQTLALVGTAGVLLALVIRLLAMGQGNFDLLHAYRAVFFLSFGIMGLGAHFGGNMSHGSKFLTLHAPEPIKSQIVGMETWMLSFVEKPKPVKPAAVPDPAPAPLPNPPPGEVPVSEPVAQPPAKPLGGLSPAVAEKLVFHDVILPILAAKCNNCHNEDKSKGDLRLDTFEMAMQGGENGSNIVPGKPAESLTIQRIDLPEDDDDHMPPTGKDQLTAEETTLLRWWVQQGASNTLKVSEAQFPAETQVTVDGLLKGQP
;
A
#
# COMPACT_ATOMS: atom_id res chain seq x y z
N MET A 1 35.17 -43.54 42.15
CA MET A 1 33.91 -43.50 41.37
C MET A 1 34.28 -43.54 39.90
N SER A 2 34.01 -44.67 39.25
CA SER A 2 34.19 -44.87 37.80
C SER A 2 33.02 -44.19 37.08
N TYR A 3 33.30 -43.21 36.23
CA TYR A 3 32.26 -42.64 35.36
C TYR A 3 32.02 -43.62 34.21
N SER A 4 30.81 -44.18 34.19
CA SER A 4 30.33 -45.06 33.13
C SER A 4 30.19 -44.27 31.82
N SER A 5 30.80 -44.78 30.76
CA SER A 5 30.84 -44.22 29.41
C SER A 5 29.54 -44.45 28.60
N ASN A 6 28.38 -44.56 29.26
CA ASN A 6 27.14 -45.04 28.64
C ASN A 6 25.98 -44.03 28.58
N ASP A 7 26.22 -42.73 28.77
CA ASP A 7 25.17 -41.70 28.68
C ASP A 7 25.09 -40.98 27.33
N PHE A 8 25.61 -41.61 26.25
CA PHE A 8 25.29 -41.20 24.89
C PHE A 8 23.91 -41.75 24.53
N GLY A 9 22.88 -40.99 24.91
CA GLY A 9 21.51 -41.24 24.46
C GLY A 9 21.45 -41.49 22.96
N THR A 10 20.65 -42.47 22.56
CA THR A 10 20.38 -42.83 21.17
C THR A 10 20.16 -41.59 20.30
N PRO A 11 20.68 -41.52 19.07
CA PRO A 11 20.44 -40.39 18.19
C PRO A 11 18.92 -40.22 18.02
N LYS A 12 18.37 -39.11 18.53
CA LYS A 12 16.96 -38.79 18.36
C LYS A 12 16.69 -38.66 16.86
N SER A 13 15.88 -39.56 16.32
CA SER A 13 15.45 -39.50 14.92
C SER A 13 14.58 -38.26 14.70
N TYR A 14 15.11 -37.25 14.01
CA TYR A 14 14.34 -36.10 13.53
C TYR A 14 13.62 -36.39 12.19
N ALA A 15 13.40 -37.67 11.84
CA ALA A 15 12.86 -38.06 10.54
C ALA A 15 11.50 -37.40 10.24
N GLY A 16 10.60 -37.34 11.23
CA GLY A 16 9.31 -36.66 11.08
C GLY A 16 9.46 -35.17 10.79
N THR A 17 10.37 -34.49 11.49
CA THR A 17 10.66 -33.08 11.29
C THR A 17 11.28 -32.82 9.92
N TRP A 18 12.16 -33.70 9.44
CA TRP A 18 12.72 -33.63 8.09
C TRP A 18 11.64 -33.79 7.02
N VAL A 19 10.76 -34.79 7.14
CA VAL A 19 9.65 -35.01 6.21
C VAL A 19 8.76 -33.78 6.16
N ALA A 20 8.37 -33.22 7.31
CA ALA A 20 7.60 -31.99 7.36
C ALA A 20 8.33 -30.84 6.64
N THR A 21 9.64 -30.68 6.86
CA THR A 21 10.45 -29.58 6.26
C THR A 21 10.43 -29.66 4.75
N LEU A 22 10.64 -30.87 4.22
CA LEU A 22 10.62 -31.12 2.79
C LEU A 22 9.24 -30.85 2.21
N LEU A 23 8.17 -31.27 2.88
CA LEU A 23 6.79 -30.99 2.45
C LEU A 23 6.50 -29.47 2.43
N LEU A 24 6.97 -28.72 3.43
CA LEU A 24 6.80 -27.26 3.47
C LEU A 24 7.52 -26.59 2.29
N ILE A 25 8.79 -26.96 2.04
CA ILE A 25 9.60 -26.39 0.93
C ILE A 25 8.98 -26.76 -0.43
N VAL A 26 8.62 -28.03 -0.63
CA VAL A 26 7.97 -28.49 -1.86
C VAL A 26 6.64 -27.78 -2.06
N GLY A 27 5.83 -27.65 -1.01
CA GLY A 27 4.56 -26.90 -1.05
C GLY A 27 4.76 -25.43 -1.43
N PHE A 28 5.78 -24.77 -0.88
CA PHE A 28 6.13 -23.40 -1.25
C PHE A 28 6.54 -23.27 -2.72
N VAL A 29 7.41 -24.17 -3.21
CA VAL A 29 7.84 -24.19 -4.62
C VAL A 29 6.66 -24.43 -5.55
N ILE A 30 5.79 -25.40 -5.24
CA ILE A 30 4.57 -25.65 -6.01
C ILE A 30 3.67 -24.40 -6.00
N GLY A 31 3.51 -23.76 -4.84
CA GLY A 31 2.74 -22.52 -4.71
C GLY A 31 3.27 -21.42 -5.62
N LEU A 32 4.59 -21.21 -5.69
CA LEU A 32 5.22 -20.23 -6.57
C LEU A 32 5.11 -20.60 -8.06
N LEU A 33 5.05 -21.88 -8.40
CA LEU A 33 4.84 -22.32 -9.78
C LEU A 33 3.39 -22.11 -10.23
N VAL A 34 2.43 -22.37 -9.35
CA VAL A 34 1.00 -22.16 -9.61
C VAL A 34 0.67 -20.66 -9.61
N PHE A 35 1.25 -19.93 -8.68
CA PHE A 35 1.07 -18.50 -8.49
C PHE A 35 2.42 -17.78 -8.59
N PRO A 36 2.95 -17.57 -9.82
CA PRO A 36 4.21 -16.86 -9.99
C PRO A 36 4.10 -15.42 -9.45
N PRO A 37 5.20 -14.87 -8.89
CA PRO A 37 5.26 -13.46 -8.51
C PRO A 37 4.98 -12.55 -9.70
N LEU A 38 4.04 -11.61 -9.52
CA LEU A 38 3.68 -10.62 -10.52
C LEU A 38 4.17 -9.26 -10.06
N TYR A 39 4.94 -8.58 -10.92
CA TYR A 39 5.54 -7.26 -10.63
C TYR A 39 4.90 -6.14 -11.45
N GLU A 40 3.95 -6.49 -12.32
CA GLU A 40 3.24 -5.59 -13.23
C GLU A 40 1.72 -5.80 -13.08
N LYS A 41 0.93 -4.90 -13.64
CA LYS A 41 -0.55 -4.97 -13.61
C LYS A 41 -1.05 -6.35 -14.07
N PRO A 42 -1.99 -6.98 -13.34
CA PRO A 42 -2.69 -8.17 -13.83
C PRO A 42 -3.38 -7.86 -15.16
N THR A 43 -3.20 -8.72 -16.16
CA THR A 43 -3.79 -8.56 -17.50
C THR A 43 -5.05 -9.40 -17.73
N GLU A 44 -5.39 -10.29 -16.79
CA GLU A 44 -6.49 -11.25 -16.91
C GLU A 44 -7.39 -11.19 -15.69
N ASP A 45 -8.68 -11.47 -15.90
CA ASP A 45 -9.66 -11.61 -14.82
C ASP A 45 -9.29 -12.78 -13.92
N VAL A 46 -9.09 -12.49 -12.63
CA VAL A 46 -8.66 -13.47 -11.64
C VAL A 46 -9.88 -14.09 -10.96
N ALA A 47 -9.84 -15.41 -10.75
CA ALA A 47 -10.90 -16.12 -10.04
C ALA A 47 -11.17 -15.53 -8.65
N GLY A 48 -12.43 -15.27 -8.31
CA GLY A 48 -12.80 -14.64 -7.03
C GLY A 48 -12.34 -15.40 -5.78
N SER A 49 -12.16 -16.72 -5.87
CA SER A 49 -11.58 -17.53 -4.78
C SER A 49 -10.11 -17.18 -4.49
N VAL A 50 -9.34 -16.85 -5.52
CA VAL A 50 -7.93 -16.44 -5.38
C VAL A 50 -7.86 -15.10 -4.66
N LEU A 51 -8.69 -14.14 -5.06
CA LEU A 51 -8.79 -12.83 -4.42
C LEU A 51 -9.25 -12.94 -2.97
N PHE A 52 -10.27 -13.78 -2.71
CA PHE A 52 -10.77 -14.05 -1.36
C PHE A 52 -9.66 -14.56 -0.44
N VAL A 53 -8.87 -15.55 -0.88
CA VAL A 53 -7.75 -16.09 -0.10
C VAL A 53 -6.63 -15.04 0.06
N GLY A 54 -6.33 -14.28 -1.01
CA GLY A 54 -5.31 -13.23 -0.99
C GLY A 54 -5.57 -12.18 0.09
N ARG A 55 -6.83 -11.78 0.29
CA ARG A 55 -7.23 -10.82 1.33
C ARG A 55 -6.95 -11.26 2.76
N PHE A 56 -6.62 -12.53 3.01
CA PHE A 56 -6.12 -12.99 4.32
C PHE A 56 -4.64 -12.69 4.55
N HIS A 57 -3.90 -12.14 3.58
CA HIS A 57 -2.49 -11.80 3.73
C HIS A 57 -2.21 -10.96 5.00
N PRO A 58 -2.97 -9.89 5.31
CA PRO A 58 -2.78 -9.15 6.56
C PRO A 58 -3.01 -9.99 7.81
N VAL A 59 -3.89 -10.99 7.79
CA VAL A 59 -4.11 -11.88 8.94
C VAL A 59 -2.94 -12.87 9.06
N LEU A 60 -2.54 -13.47 7.95
CA LEU A 60 -1.50 -14.50 7.91
C LEU A 60 -0.11 -13.94 8.21
N LEU A 61 0.17 -12.66 7.91
CA LEU A 61 1.48 -12.05 8.20
C LEU A 61 1.75 -11.88 9.70
N HIS A 62 0.73 -11.80 10.56
CA HIS A 62 0.93 -11.62 12.00
C HIS A 62 1.55 -12.87 12.64
N LEU A 63 1.26 -14.05 12.11
CA LEU A 63 1.78 -15.32 12.60
C LEU A 63 3.32 -15.41 12.49
N PRO A 64 3.95 -15.27 11.30
CA PRO A 64 5.40 -15.31 11.18
C PRO A 64 6.09 -14.14 11.87
N VAL A 65 5.52 -12.93 11.80
CA VAL A 65 6.14 -11.75 12.43
C VAL A 65 6.28 -11.94 13.94
N GLY A 66 5.20 -12.36 14.61
CA GLY A 66 5.23 -12.64 16.04
C GLY A 66 6.17 -13.80 16.39
N ALA A 67 6.08 -14.92 15.66
CA ALA A 67 6.91 -16.10 15.93
C ALA A 67 8.41 -15.81 15.74
N LEU A 68 8.81 -15.17 14.63
CA LEU A 68 10.21 -14.87 14.34
C LEU A 68 10.77 -13.80 15.28
N MET A 69 9.95 -12.85 15.75
CA MET A 69 10.35 -11.90 16.78
C MET A 69 10.67 -12.60 18.11
N VAL A 70 9.81 -13.53 18.54
CA VAL A 70 10.07 -14.35 19.74
C VAL A 70 11.32 -15.21 19.55
N LEU A 71 11.49 -15.82 18.37
CA LEU A 71 12.69 -16.59 18.05
C LEU A 71 13.96 -15.75 18.11
N CYS A 72 13.92 -14.51 17.61
CA CYS A 72 15.03 -13.57 17.70
C CYS A 72 15.51 -13.40 19.16
N MET A 73 14.57 -13.22 20.09
CA MET A 73 14.88 -13.13 21.52
C MET A 73 15.43 -14.44 22.10
N MET A 74 14.86 -15.59 21.71
CA MET A 74 15.33 -16.90 22.15
C MET A 74 16.76 -17.19 21.66
N GLU A 75 17.06 -16.86 20.41
CA GLU A 75 18.37 -17.13 19.80
C GLU A 75 19.51 -16.36 20.48
N LEU A 76 19.25 -15.16 21.02
CA LEU A 76 20.23 -14.44 21.84
C LEU A 76 20.68 -15.24 23.07
N VAL A 77 19.78 -16.02 23.67
CA VAL A 77 20.11 -16.89 24.79
C VAL A 77 20.78 -18.19 24.31
N CYS A 78 20.32 -18.72 23.17
CA CYS A 78 20.91 -19.91 22.52
C CYS A 78 22.32 -19.68 21.96
N LEU A 79 22.84 -18.44 21.94
CA LEU A 79 24.26 -18.17 21.66
C LEU A 79 25.20 -18.92 22.61
N THR A 80 24.74 -19.19 23.85
CA THR A 80 25.50 -19.98 24.81
C THR A 80 25.13 -21.46 24.70
N ARG A 81 26.10 -22.35 24.93
CA ARG A 81 25.86 -23.80 24.96
C ARG A 81 24.75 -24.20 25.94
N LYS A 82 24.74 -23.60 27.13
CA LYS A 82 23.69 -23.84 28.15
C LYS A 82 22.31 -23.38 27.68
N GLY A 83 22.25 -22.23 27.00
CA GLY A 83 21.01 -21.72 26.42
C GLY A 83 20.48 -22.62 25.32
N GLU A 84 21.36 -23.11 24.42
CA GLU A 84 20.98 -24.06 23.37
C GLU A 84 20.48 -25.39 23.96
N GLU A 85 21.14 -25.92 25.00
CA GLU A 85 20.69 -27.13 25.70
C GLU A 85 19.32 -26.93 26.39
N ALA A 86 19.04 -25.72 26.90
CA ALA A 86 17.79 -25.41 27.60
C ALA A 86 16.62 -25.10 26.64
N MET A 87 16.86 -24.36 25.56
CA MET A 87 15.81 -23.79 24.71
C MET A 87 15.88 -24.20 23.24
N GLY A 88 16.89 -24.96 22.82
CA GLY A 88 17.14 -25.26 21.40
C GLY A 88 15.98 -25.99 20.71
N LEU A 89 15.28 -26.89 21.41
CA LEU A 89 14.08 -27.55 20.88
C LEU A 89 12.88 -26.58 20.76
N GLY A 90 12.73 -25.68 21.73
CA GLY A 90 11.72 -24.63 21.69
C GLY A 90 11.98 -23.64 20.55
N ALA A 91 13.23 -23.22 20.38
CA ALA A 91 13.65 -22.36 19.27
C ALA A 91 13.38 -23.03 17.90
N LEU A 92 13.63 -24.34 17.77
CA LEU A 92 13.27 -25.09 16.57
C LEU A 92 11.76 -25.07 16.31
N PHE A 93 10.94 -25.26 17.36
CA PHE A 93 9.47 -25.22 17.23
C PHE A 93 8.95 -23.84 16.79
N ILE A 94 9.49 -22.76 17.37
CA ILE A 94 9.10 -21.39 16.98
C ILE A 94 9.60 -21.05 15.57
N LEU A 95 10.82 -21.47 15.19
CA LEU A 95 11.32 -21.34 13.82
C LEU A 95 10.39 -22.01 12.81
N TRP A 96 9.84 -23.16 13.17
CA TRP A 96 8.87 -23.87 12.37
C TRP A 96 7.57 -23.11 12.17
N ILE A 97 6.99 -22.55 13.24
CA ILE A 97 5.80 -21.69 13.15
C ILE A 97 6.09 -20.47 12.28
N GLY A 98 7.25 -19.84 12.48
CA GLY A 98 7.71 -18.71 11.68
C GLY A 98 7.84 -19.05 10.19
N ALA A 99 8.48 -20.17 9.86
CA ALA A 99 8.69 -20.63 8.49
C ALA A 99 7.37 -21.00 7.77
N ALA A 100 6.49 -21.74 8.46
CA ALA A 100 5.18 -22.09 7.91
C ALA A 100 4.31 -20.84 7.71
N GLY A 101 4.30 -19.95 8.70
CA GLY A 101 3.61 -18.67 8.62
C GLY A 101 4.12 -17.79 7.47
N SER A 102 5.43 -17.73 7.24
CA SER A 102 6.01 -16.89 6.18
C SER A 102 5.66 -17.43 4.79
N VAL A 103 5.68 -18.75 4.61
CA VAL A 103 5.21 -19.40 3.37
C VAL A 103 3.75 -19.05 3.09
N LEU A 104 2.87 -19.19 4.08
CA LEU A 104 1.45 -18.85 3.92
C LEU A 104 1.24 -17.35 3.62
N ALA A 105 1.94 -16.48 4.34
CA ALA A 105 1.85 -15.04 4.15
C ALA A 105 2.33 -14.61 2.76
N VAL A 106 3.46 -15.15 2.26
CA VAL A 106 3.97 -14.85 0.92
C VAL A 106 2.99 -15.33 -0.15
N LEU A 107 2.53 -16.58 -0.08
CA LEU A 107 1.59 -17.10 -1.08
C LEU A 107 0.29 -16.29 -1.11
N ALA A 108 -0.27 -15.96 0.07
CA ALA A 108 -1.44 -15.08 0.15
C ALA A 108 -1.15 -13.67 -0.38
N GLY A 109 0.06 -13.13 -0.13
CA GLY A 109 0.46 -11.81 -0.64
C GLY A 109 0.55 -11.77 -2.17
N ILE A 110 1.10 -12.82 -2.79
CA ILE A 110 1.12 -12.93 -4.25
C ILE A 110 -0.30 -13.11 -4.79
N MET A 111 -1.18 -13.84 -4.08
CA MET A 111 -2.60 -13.93 -4.46
C MET A 111 -3.31 -12.58 -4.35
N LEU A 112 -2.98 -11.77 -3.34
CA LEU A 112 -3.51 -10.42 -3.14
C LEU A 112 -3.07 -9.45 -4.23
N SER A 113 -1.82 -9.52 -4.70
CA SER A 113 -1.32 -8.62 -5.74
C SER A 113 -2.09 -8.74 -7.07
N ARG A 114 -2.83 -9.84 -7.25
CA ARG A 114 -3.72 -10.06 -8.40
C ARG A 114 -5.01 -9.24 -8.37
N GLU A 115 -5.35 -8.62 -7.24
CA GLU A 115 -6.49 -7.71 -7.13
C GLU A 115 -6.26 -6.42 -7.94
N GLY A 116 -5.01 -6.12 -8.30
CA GLY A 116 -4.62 -4.87 -8.96
C GLY A 116 -4.37 -3.74 -7.95
N GLY A 117 -3.83 -2.62 -8.43
CA GLY A 117 -3.51 -1.46 -7.59
C GLY A 117 -2.16 -1.51 -6.87
N TYR A 118 -1.34 -2.53 -7.12
CA TYR A 118 0.01 -2.68 -6.55
C TYR A 118 1.09 -2.55 -7.62
N GLU A 119 1.78 -1.41 -7.66
CA GLU A 119 2.80 -1.11 -8.66
C GLU A 119 3.95 -0.28 -8.09
N GLY A 120 5.02 -0.16 -8.88
CA GLY A 120 6.17 0.69 -8.59
C GLY A 120 7.27 0.01 -7.77
N GLY A 121 8.29 0.80 -7.42
CA GLY A 121 9.49 0.33 -6.75
C GLY A 121 9.22 -0.26 -5.36
N ASN A 122 8.34 0.38 -4.57
CA ASN A 122 7.97 -0.08 -3.23
C ASN A 122 7.31 -1.47 -3.25
N PHE A 123 6.37 -1.69 -4.16
CA PHE A 123 5.72 -2.99 -4.31
C PHE A 123 6.71 -4.07 -4.74
N THR A 124 7.55 -3.77 -5.73
CA THR A 124 8.53 -4.72 -6.22
C THR A 124 9.55 -5.08 -5.15
N LEU A 125 10.07 -4.11 -4.41
CA LEU A 125 10.95 -4.35 -3.27
C LEU A 125 10.26 -5.15 -2.17
N HIS A 126 9.03 -4.80 -1.78
CA HIS A 126 8.28 -5.53 -0.77
C HIS A 126 8.13 -7.01 -1.16
N GLN A 127 7.68 -7.30 -2.38
CA GLN A 127 7.49 -8.67 -2.87
C GLN A 127 8.82 -9.42 -2.96
N THR A 128 9.88 -8.81 -3.50
CA THR A 128 11.20 -9.43 -3.61
C THR A 128 11.81 -9.71 -2.24
N LEU A 129 11.77 -8.75 -1.31
CA LEU A 129 12.31 -8.93 0.04
C LEU A 129 11.52 -9.99 0.82
N ALA A 130 10.20 -10.08 0.64
CA ALA A 130 9.39 -11.14 1.25
C ALA A 130 9.76 -12.55 0.72
N LEU A 131 10.00 -12.68 -0.59
CA LEU A 131 10.46 -13.93 -1.21
C LEU A 131 11.85 -14.35 -0.72
N VAL A 132 12.82 -13.42 -0.76
CA VAL A 132 14.20 -13.68 -0.31
C VAL A 132 14.23 -13.98 1.18
N GLY A 133 13.51 -13.20 2.00
CA GLY A 133 13.41 -13.43 3.43
C GLY A 133 12.82 -14.80 3.77
N THR A 134 11.74 -15.19 3.08
CA THR A 134 11.11 -16.52 3.28
C THR A 134 12.04 -17.66 2.87
N ALA A 135 12.71 -17.54 1.72
CA ALA A 135 13.70 -18.52 1.29
C ALA A 135 14.86 -18.64 2.30
N GLY A 136 15.31 -17.52 2.86
CA GLY A 136 16.34 -17.47 3.89
C GLY A 136 15.91 -18.12 5.21
N VAL A 137 14.66 -17.91 5.65
CA VAL A 137 14.09 -18.60 6.84
C VAL A 137 13.98 -20.10 6.62
N LEU A 138 13.56 -20.55 5.43
CA LEU A 138 13.53 -21.98 5.08
C LEU A 138 14.93 -22.59 5.05
N LEU A 139 15.92 -21.87 4.51
CA LEU A 139 17.32 -22.29 4.54
C LEU A 139 17.84 -22.37 5.98
N ALA A 140 17.54 -21.39 6.82
CA ALA A 140 17.88 -21.40 8.24
C ALA A 140 17.29 -22.64 8.94
N LEU A 141 16.03 -22.97 8.66
CA LEU A 141 15.38 -24.18 9.20
C LEU A 141 16.14 -25.47 8.79
N VAL A 142 16.53 -25.59 7.53
CA VAL A 142 17.33 -26.74 7.04
C VAL A 142 18.68 -26.81 7.73
N ILE A 143 19.42 -25.69 7.80
CA ILE A 143 20.75 -25.65 8.44
C ILE A 143 20.64 -26.01 9.93
N ARG A 144 19.62 -25.53 10.64
CA ARG A 144 19.38 -25.87 12.05
C ARG A 144 19.16 -27.37 12.23
N LEU A 145 18.34 -27.99 11.37
CA LEU A 145 18.10 -29.44 11.44
C LEU A 145 19.35 -30.26 11.14
N LEU A 146 20.18 -29.82 10.18
CA LEU A 146 21.50 -30.45 9.94
C LEU A 146 22.42 -30.30 11.15
N ALA A 147 22.47 -29.11 11.74
CA ALA A 147 23.31 -28.81 12.89
C ALA A 147 22.92 -29.65 14.11
N MET A 148 21.63 -29.75 14.40
CA MET A 148 21.10 -30.60 15.48
C MET A 148 21.30 -32.09 15.20
N GLY A 149 21.14 -32.54 13.94
CA GLY A 149 21.37 -33.93 13.56
C GLY A 149 22.83 -34.37 13.65
N GLN A 150 23.76 -33.45 13.38
CA GLN A 150 25.20 -33.69 13.46
C GLN A 150 25.82 -33.34 14.83
N GLY A 151 25.06 -32.70 15.72
CA GLY A 151 25.60 -32.13 16.96
C GLY A 151 26.67 -31.05 16.73
N ASN A 152 26.61 -30.36 15.59
CA ASN A 152 27.64 -29.42 15.13
C ASN A 152 27.30 -27.97 15.55
N PHE A 153 28.02 -27.45 16.54
CA PHE A 153 27.84 -26.09 17.04
C PHE A 153 28.26 -24.99 16.04
N ASP A 154 29.23 -25.24 15.17
CA ASP A 154 29.63 -24.25 14.16
C ASP A 154 28.52 -24.06 13.12
N LEU A 155 27.84 -25.16 12.76
CA LEU A 155 26.69 -25.12 11.86
C LEU A 155 25.48 -24.42 12.50
N LEU A 156 25.35 -24.44 13.84
CA LEU A 156 24.36 -23.61 14.56
C LEU A 156 24.67 -22.11 14.43
N HIS A 157 25.94 -21.70 14.46
CA HIS A 157 26.30 -20.30 14.22
C HIS A 157 26.00 -19.87 12.78
N ALA A 158 26.25 -20.75 11.80
CA ALA A 158 25.87 -20.52 10.41
C ALA A 158 24.34 -20.36 10.25
N TYR A 159 23.56 -21.22 10.90
CA TYR A 159 22.10 -21.08 10.97
C TYR A 159 21.70 -19.70 11.51
N ARG A 160 22.28 -19.26 12.64
CA ARG A 160 21.95 -17.96 13.26
C ARG A 160 22.28 -16.80 12.34
N ALA A 161 23.42 -16.83 11.66
CA ALA A 161 23.79 -15.81 10.70
C ALA A 161 22.74 -15.70 9.57
N VAL A 162 22.32 -16.84 9.00
CA VAL A 162 21.28 -16.87 7.96
C VAL A 162 19.94 -16.40 8.52
N PHE A 163 19.56 -16.83 9.72
CA PHE A 163 18.32 -16.43 10.37
C PHE A 163 18.26 -14.91 10.62
N PHE A 164 19.27 -14.32 11.27
CA PHE A 164 19.29 -12.88 11.56
C PHE A 164 19.33 -12.03 10.28
N LEU A 165 20.07 -12.47 9.27
CA LEU A 165 20.06 -11.82 7.95
C LEU A 165 18.66 -11.85 7.34
N SER A 166 18.01 -13.02 7.34
CA SER A 166 16.66 -13.19 6.79
C SER A 166 15.62 -12.38 7.55
N PHE A 167 15.71 -12.35 8.88
CA PHE A 167 14.85 -11.54 9.74
C PHE A 167 15.00 -10.03 9.45
N GLY A 168 16.24 -9.56 9.25
CA GLY A 168 16.51 -8.19 8.82
C GLY A 168 15.90 -7.85 7.46
N ILE A 169 16.05 -8.75 6.47
CA ILE A 169 15.44 -8.62 5.14
C ILE A 169 13.91 -8.54 5.25
N MET A 170 13.29 -9.38 6.08
CA MET A 170 11.84 -9.33 6.33
C MET A 170 11.42 -8.03 7.02
N GLY A 171 12.24 -7.48 7.92
CA GLY A 171 12.02 -6.17 8.53
C GLY A 171 12.02 -5.04 7.49
N LEU A 172 12.94 -5.07 6.53
CA LEU A 172 12.94 -4.15 5.39
C LEU A 172 11.71 -4.35 4.50
N GLY A 173 11.33 -5.60 4.24
CA GLY A 173 10.09 -5.91 3.52
C GLY A 173 8.86 -5.34 4.24
N ALA A 174 8.77 -5.48 5.57
CA ALA A 174 7.69 -4.93 6.38
C ALA A 174 7.67 -3.39 6.34
N HIS A 175 8.84 -2.74 6.31
CA HIS A 175 8.97 -1.30 6.12
C HIS A 175 8.34 -0.83 4.80
N PHE A 176 8.71 -1.44 3.67
CA PHE A 176 8.09 -1.12 2.37
C PHE A 176 6.61 -1.50 2.29
N GLY A 177 6.19 -2.55 3.00
CA GLY A 177 4.77 -2.90 3.16
C GLY A 177 4.00 -1.81 3.88
N GLY A 178 4.56 -1.28 4.97
CA GLY A 178 4.02 -0.13 5.69
C GLY A 178 3.88 1.10 4.81
N ASN A 179 4.89 1.41 3.99
CA ASN A 179 4.87 2.54 3.06
C ASN A 179 3.75 2.43 2.02
N MET A 180 3.45 1.22 1.53
CA MET A 180 2.33 1.02 0.61
C MET A 180 0.97 1.22 1.28
N SER A 181 0.80 0.77 2.53
CA SER A 181 -0.49 0.84 3.22
C SER A 181 -0.76 2.18 3.91
N HIS A 182 0.28 2.91 4.33
CA HIS A 182 0.16 4.13 5.16
C HIS A 182 0.86 5.36 4.57
N GLY A 183 1.49 5.23 3.40
CA GLY A 183 2.22 6.32 2.73
C GLY A 183 3.72 6.30 3.01
N SER A 184 4.48 6.89 2.08
CA SER A 184 5.95 6.83 2.01
C SER A 184 6.69 7.38 3.25
N LYS A 185 6.06 8.30 3.98
CA LYS A 185 6.66 8.96 5.16
C LYS A 185 6.17 8.39 6.49
N PHE A 186 5.33 7.35 6.51
CA PHE A 186 4.65 6.90 7.73
C PHE A 186 5.61 6.62 8.89
N LEU A 187 6.70 5.88 8.64
CA LEU A 187 7.70 5.53 9.65
C LEU A 187 8.72 6.65 9.91
N THR A 188 8.88 7.59 8.99
CA THR A 188 9.89 8.66 9.06
C THR A 188 9.32 10.00 9.53
N LEU A 189 8.00 10.15 9.59
CA LEU A 189 7.30 11.40 9.94
C LEU A 189 7.72 11.95 11.31
N HIS A 190 7.93 11.05 12.28
CA HIS A 190 8.33 11.39 13.65
C HIS A 190 9.74 10.93 14.00
N ALA A 191 10.53 10.49 13.00
CA ALA A 191 11.89 10.04 13.23
C ALA A 191 12.83 11.25 13.48
N PRO A 192 13.75 11.18 14.46
CA PRO A 192 14.74 12.23 14.66
C PRO A 192 15.69 12.30 13.45
N GLU A 193 16.15 13.51 13.11
CA GLU A 193 16.92 13.82 11.89
C GLU A 193 18.12 12.89 11.57
N PRO A 194 18.94 12.38 12.52
CA PRO A 194 19.98 11.41 12.18
C PRO A 194 19.42 10.06 11.70
N ILE A 195 18.27 9.63 12.23
CA ILE A 195 17.65 8.35 11.87
C ILE A 195 16.84 8.51 10.58
N LYS A 196 16.11 9.63 10.47
CA LYS A 196 15.30 9.95 9.29
C LYS A 196 16.12 9.98 8.01
N SER A 197 17.25 10.71 8.02
CA SER A 197 18.14 10.81 6.86
C SER A 197 18.74 9.46 6.45
N GLN A 198 19.06 8.60 7.42
CA GLN A 198 19.56 7.25 7.17
C GLN A 198 18.49 6.36 6.53
N ILE A 199 17.26 6.37 7.05
CA ILE A 199 16.15 5.57 6.51
C ILE A 199 15.82 6.01 5.09
N VAL A 200 15.66 7.32 4.86
CA VAL A 200 15.34 7.87 3.53
C VAL A 200 16.47 7.60 2.53
N GLY A 201 17.73 7.74 2.97
CA GLY A 201 18.88 7.42 2.12
C GLY A 201 18.92 5.94 1.74
N MET A 202 18.64 5.05 2.69
CA MET A 202 18.54 3.62 2.48
C MET A 202 17.38 3.25 1.53
N GLU A 203 16.21 3.86 1.70
CA GLU A 203 15.05 3.67 0.80
C GLU A 203 15.40 4.08 -0.63
N THR A 204 15.96 5.28 -0.81
CA THR A 204 16.34 5.81 -2.13
C THR A 204 17.36 4.90 -2.81
N TRP A 205 18.36 4.45 -2.05
CA TRP A 205 19.35 3.51 -2.53
C TRP A 205 18.72 2.16 -2.94
N MET A 206 17.82 1.61 -2.13
CA MET A 206 17.15 0.35 -2.45
C MET A 206 16.22 0.47 -3.67
N LEU A 207 15.45 1.55 -3.75
CA LEU A 207 14.55 1.83 -4.87
C LEU A 207 15.32 1.99 -6.18
N SER A 208 16.55 2.52 -6.14
CA SER A 208 17.40 2.65 -7.33
C SER A 208 17.75 1.32 -8.02
N PHE A 209 17.67 0.18 -7.32
CA PHE A 209 17.89 -1.14 -7.93
C PHE A 209 16.71 -1.63 -8.75
N VAL A 210 15.54 -1.02 -8.55
CA VAL A 210 14.26 -1.54 -9.02
C VAL A 210 13.53 -0.55 -9.91
N GLU A 211 13.65 0.75 -9.63
CA GLU A 211 13.14 1.82 -10.47
C GLU A 211 14.10 2.11 -11.63
N LYS A 212 13.55 2.18 -12.86
CA LYS A 212 14.34 2.59 -14.03
C LYS A 212 14.77 4.05 -13.88
N PRO A 213 16.03 4.40 -14.19
CA PRO A 213 16.50 5.77 -14.09
C PRO A 213 15.67 6.70 -15.00
N LYS A 214 14.96 7.68 -14.40
CA LYS A 214 14.25 8.72 -15.16
C LYS A 214 15.27 9.56 -15.95
N PRO A 215 15.12 9.77 -17.27
CA PRO A 215 15.94 10.72 -17.99
C PRO A 215 15.67 12.13 -17.45
N VAL A 216 16.69 12.79 -16.91
CA VAL A 216 16.62 14.19 -16.50
C VAL A 216 16.46 15.05 -17.74
N LYS A 217 15.24 15.55 -17.99
CA LYS A 217 15.03 16.60 -19.00
C LYS A 217 15.55 17.91 -18.41
N PRO A 218 16.42 18.67 -19.11
CA PRO A 218 16.93 19.94 -18.60
C PRO A 218 15.76 20.89 -18.32
N ALA A 219 15.79 21.56 -17.16
CA ALA A 219 14.79 22.54 -16.77
C ALA A 219 14.66 23.62 -17.86
N ALA A 220 13.47 23.76 -18.44
CA ALA A 220 13.16 24.88 -19.31
C ALA A 220 13.16 26.17 -18.48
N VAL A 221 13.91 27.16 -18.95
CA VAL A 221 13.96 28.52 -18.39
C VAL A 221 12.57 29.13 -18.51
N PRO A 222 11.99 29.72 -17.45
CA PRO A 222 10.69 30.36 -17.53
C PRO A 222 10.77 31.68 -18.31
N ASP A 223 9.88 31.85 -19.29
CA ASP A 223 9.68 33.10 -20.04
C ASP A 223 9.19 34.24 -19.13
N PRO A 224 9.50 35.51 -19.45
CA PRO A 224 9.14 36.66 -18.62
C PRO A 224 7.63 36.95 -18.69
N ALA A 225 7.04 37.16 -17.51
CA ALA A 225 5.61 37.41 -17.32
C ALA A 225 5.12 38.69 -18.04
N PRO A 226 3.91 38.70 -18.65
CA PRO A 226 3.27 39.92 -19.10
C PRO A 226 2.67 40.71 -17.92
N ALA A 227 2.62 42.04 -18.07
CA ALA A 227 2.24 42.99 -17.03
C ALA A 227 0.76 42.91 -16.58
N PRO A 228 0.44 43.27 -15.32
CA PRO A 228 -0.89 43.10 -14.76
C PRO A 228 -1.85 44.23 -15.18
N LEU A 229 -3.12 43.88 -15.45
CA LEU A 229 -4.25 44.81 -15.61
C LEU A 229 -4.87 45.16 -14.24
N PRO A 230 -5.59 46.29 -14.10
CA PRO A 230 -6.03 46.81 -12.82
C PRO A 230 -7.37 46.20 -12.35
N ASN A 231 -7.47 45.93 -11.04
CA ASN A 231 -8.65 45.34 -10.38
C ASN A 231 -9.82 46.33 -10.23
N PRO A 232 -11.09 45.87 -10.31
CA PRO A 232 -12.26 46.65 -9.92
C PRO A 232 -12.54 46.58 -8.39
N PRO A 233 -13.33 47.52 -7.82
CA PRO A 233 -13.44 47.74 -6.38
C PRO A 233 -14.47 46.81 -5.69
N PRO A 234 -14.40 46.67 -4.34
CA PRO A 234 -15.12 45.64 -3.60
C PRO A 234 -16.56 46.03 -3.27
N GLY A 235 -17.49 45.07 -3.37
CA GLY A 235 -18.89 45.22 -3.01
C GLY A 235 -19.41 44.00 -2.23
N GLU A 236 -19.65 44.24 -0.95
CA GLU A 236 -20.59 43.63 0.01
C GLU A 236 -21.16 42.22 -0.24
N VAL A 237 -20.85 41.34 0.72
CA VAL A 237 -21.49 40.04 0.95
C VAL A 237 -22.81 40.24 1.71
N PRO A 238 -23.92 39.58 1.33
CA PRO A 238 -24.99 39.26 2.26
C PRO A 238 -25.00 37.76 2.59
N VAL A 239 -24.96 37.48 3.89
CA VAL A 239 -25.22 36.17 4.49
C VAL A 239 -26.73 35.87 4.38
N SER A 240 -27.12 34.66 3.96
CA SER A 240 -28.48 34.17 4.11
C SER A 240 -28.55 32.74 4.68
N GLU A 241 -29.49 32.58 5.61
CA GLU A 241 -29.86 31.42 6.43
C GLU A 241 -30.49 30.24 5.64
N PRO A 242 -30.63 29.04 6.25
CA PRO A 242 -30.82 27.78 5.52
C PRO A 242 -32.26 27.61 5.00
N VAL A 243 -32.41 27.44 3.68
CA VAL A 243 -33.67 27.12 3.02
C VAL A 243 -33.82 25.60 2.89
N ALA A 244 -34.92 25.07 3.44
CA ALA A 244 -35.37 23.70 3.21
C ALA A 244 -35.68 23.47 1.72
N GLN A 245 -35.04 22.47 1.12
CA GLN A 245 -35.18 22.12 -0.30
C GLN A 245 -36.53 21.43 -0.60
N PRO A 246 -37.24 21.79 -1.70
CA PRO A 246 -38.33 20.99 -2.26
C PRO A 246 -37.79 19.76 -3.02
N PRO A 247 -38.60 18.71 -3.25
CA PRO A 247 -38.13 17.49 -3.90
C PRO A 247 -37.78 17.71 -5.38
N ALA A 248 -36.56 17.32 -5.75
CA ALA A 248 -36.08 17.33 -7.13
C ALA A 248 -36.77 16.25 -7.99
N LYS A 249 -37.06 16.59 -9.24
CA LYS A 249 -37.71 15.73 -10.24
C LYS A 249 -36.69 14.75 -10.84
N PRO A 250 -37.02 13.47 -11.10
CA PRO A 250 -36.10 12.55 -11.74
C PRO A 250 -35.72 13.04 -13.13
N LEU A 251 -34.47 12.81 -13.51
CA LEU A 251 -33.96 13.03 -14.86
C LEU A 251 -34.68 12.13 -15.88
N GLY A 252 -35.78 12.63 -16.43
CA GLY A 252 -36.51 11.96 -17.49
C GLY A 252 -35.82 12.15 -18.84
N GLY A 253 -35.32 11.06 -19.44
CA GLY A 253 -34.94 11.03 -20.86
C GLY A 253 -33.53 10.52 -21.22
N LEU A 254 -32.80 9.87 -20.30
CA LEU A 254 -31.46 9.35 -20.61
C LEU A 254 -31.54 8.08 -21.48
N SER A 255 -30.68 7.98 -22.49
CA SER A 255 -30.46 6.74 -23.25
C SER A 255 -30.02 5.62 -22.30
N PRO A 256 -30.42 4.35 -22.52
CA PRO A 256 -30.00 3.21 -21.69
C PRO A 256 -28.47 3.14 -21.48
N ALA A 257 -27.68 3.56 -22.47
CA ALA A 257 -26.23 3.59 -22.38
C ALA A 257 -25.69 4.66 -21.39
N VAL A 258 -26.40 5.77 -21.19
CA VAL A 258 -26.02 6.83 -20.24
C VAL A 258 -26.50 6.49 -18.83
N ALA A 259 -27.63 5.81 -18.70
CA ALA A 259 -28.19 5.38 -17.42
C ALA A 259 -27.28 4.41 -16.64
N GLU A 260 -26.52 3.57 -17.36
CA GLU A 260 -25.60 2.58 -16.80
C GLU A 260 -24.18 3.12 -16.52
N LYS A 261 -23.89 4.37 -16.91
CA LYS A 261 -22.60 5.01 -16.60
C LYS A 261 -22.41 5.18 -15.10
N LEU A 262 -21.14 5.22 -14.68
CA LEU A 262 -20.77 5.38 -13.27
C LEU A 262 -20.50 6.85 -12.96
N VAL A 263 -21.09 7.35 -11.88
CA VAL A 263 -20.92 8.74 -11.45
C VAL A 263 -19.44 9.08 -11.26
N PHE A 264 -18.66 8.21 -10.61
CA PHE A 264 -17.25 8.49 -10.41
C PHE A 264 -16.49 8.56 -11.75
N HIS A 265 -16.57 7.51 -12.57
CA HIS A 265 -15.77 7.40 -13.78
C HIS A 265 -16.19 8.39 -14.89
N ASP A 266 -17.50 8.64 -15.04
CA ASP A 266 -18.04 9.40 -16.17
C ASP A 266 -18.38 10.86 -15.83
N VAL A 267 -18.38 11.25 -14.53
CA VAL A 267 -18.70 12.63 -14.11
C VAL A 267 -17.58 13.21 -13.24
N ILE A 268 -17.16 12.52 -12.18
CA ILE A 268 -16.19 13.08 -11.21
C ILE A 268 -14.75 13.03 -11.74
N LEU A 269 -14.31 11.88 -12.26
CA LEU A 269 -12.95 11.67 -12.73
C LEU A 269 -12.56 12.62 -13.88
N PRO A 270 -13.44 12.96 -14.86
CA PRO A 270 -13.14 13.98 -15.85
C PRO A 270 -12.86 15.37 -15.25
N ILE A 271 -13.58 15.78 -14.20
CA ILE A 271 -13.34 17.04 -13.49
C ILE A 271 -11.95 16.99 -12.84
N LEU A 272 -11.64 15.90 -12.11
CA LEU A 272 -10.32 15.71 -11.50
C LEU A 272 -9.20 15.66 -12.55
N ALA A 273 -9.45 15.04 -13.70
CA ALA A 273 -8.50 14.98 -14.81
C ALA A 273 -8.18 16.36 -15.38
N ALA A 274 -9.18 17.21 -15.54
CA ALA A 274 -8.99 18.56 -16.06
C ALA A 274 -8.30 19.48 -15.04
N LYS A 275 -8.70 19.42 -13.76
CA LYS A 275 -8.34 20.44 -12.76
C LYS A 275 -7.20 20.02 -11.84
N CYS A 276 -7.07 18.73 -11.53
CA CYS A 276 -6.22 18.23 -10.46
C CYS A 276 -5.04 17.39 -10.98
N ASN A 277 -5.27 16.55 -11.99
CA ASN A 277 -4.31 15.54 -12.42
C ASN A 277 -3.08 16.15 -13.09
N ASN A 278 -3.04 17.45 -13.40
CA ASN A 278 -1.80 18.11 -13.85
C ASN A 278 -0.71 18.17 -12.76
N CYS A 279 -1.10 18.04 -11.48
CA CYS A 279 -0.19 18.06 -10.33
C CYS A 279 -0.40 16.91 -9.33
N HIS A 280 -1.46 16.11 -9.48
CA HIS A 280 -1.82 14.98 -8.62
C HIS A 280 -2.05 13.71 -9.44
N ASN A 281 -1.01 13.26 -10.14
CA ASN A 281 -1.00 12.06 -10.98
C ASN A 281 0.27 11.21 -10.73
N GLU A 282 0.42 10.11 -11.46
CA GLU A 282 1.54 9.18 -11.31
C GLU A 282 2.92 9.80 -11.52
N ASP A 283 3.01 10.70 -12.50
CA ASP A 283 4.25 11.36 -12.86
C ASP A 283 4.63 12.48 -11.88
N LYS A 284 3.61 13.10 -11.28
CA LYS A 284 3.70 14.27 -10.40
C LYS A 284 2.62 14.20 -9.32
N SER A 285 3.02 13.85 -8.12
CA SER A 285 2.18 13.74 -6.93
C SER A 285 2.52 14.83 -5.90
N LYS A 286 2.10 16.07 -6.16
CA LYS A 286 2.27 17.14 -5.16
C LYS A 286 1.53 16.77 -3.88
N GLY A 287 2.21 16.98 -2.74
CA GLY A 287 1.71 16.58 -1.43
C GLY A 287 1.42 15.08 -1.29
N ASP A 288 2.12 14.23 -2.05
CA ASP A 288 1.93 12.77 -2.11
C ASP A 288 0.47 12.36 -2.42
N LEU A 289 -0.29 13.27 -3.03
CA LEU A 289 -1.70 13.08 -3.34
C LEU A 289 -1.86 12.73 -4.83
N ARG A 290 -2.66 11.70 -5.08
CA ARG A 290 -3.01 11.17 -6.40
C ARG A 290 -4.53 11.20 -6.57
N LEU A 291 -5.00 11.79 -7.67
CA LEU A 291 -6.44 11.99 -7.95
C LEU A 291 -6.86 11.42 -9.32
N ASP A 292 -5.99 10.66 -9.95
CA ASP A 292 -6.16 10.07 -11.27
C ASP A 292 -6.82 8.68 -11.28
N THR A 293 -6.94 8.05 -10.11
CA THR A 293 -7.80 6.87 -9.93
C THR A 293 -8.62 6.98 -8.65
N PHE A 294 -9.70 6.20 -8.56
CA PHE A 294 -10.57 6.17 -7.39
C PHE A 294 -9.81 5.78 -6.12
N GLU A 295 -9.07 4.67 -6.21
CA GLU A 295 -8.36 4.06 -5.09
C GLU A 295 -7.34 5.04 -4.51
N MET A 296 -6.61 5.71 -5.39
CA MET A 296 -5.59 6.68 -5.01
C MET A 296 -6.21 7.96 -4.41
N ALA A 297 -7.32 8.44 -4.97
CA ALA A 297 -8.03 9.60 -4.44
C ALA A 297 -8.54 9.35 -3.00
N MET A 298 -8.98 8.12 -2.73
CA MET A 298 -9.44 7.67 -1.42
C MET A 298 -8.30 7.40 -0.43
N GLN A 299 -7.11 7.02 -0.90
CA GLN A 299 -5.92 6.80 -0.07
C GLN A 299 -5.43 8.11 0.58
N GLY A 300 -5.54 9.23 -0.14
CA GLY A 300 -5.12 10.55 0.32
C GLY A 300 -3.64 10.83 0.16
N GLY A 301 -3.13 11.86 0.86
CA GLY A 301 -1.78 12.37 0.69
C GLY A 301 -1.10 12.74 2.01
N GLU A 302 -0.08 13.60 1.95
CA GLU A 302 0.77 13.97 3.09
C GLU A 302 0.02 14.62 4.26
N ASN A 303 -1.16 15.20 3.98
CA ASN A 303 -2.01 15.86 4.97
C ASN A 303 -3.08 14.91 5.57
N GLY A 304 -3.09 13.63 5.19
CA GLY A 304 -4.02 12.61 5.70
C GLY A 304 -5.17 12.30 4.74
N SER A 305 -6.31 11.87 5.32
CA SER A 305 -7.49 11.45 4.56
C SER A 305 -8.00 12.58 3.67
N ASN A 306 -7.86 12.40 2.37
CA ASN A 306 -8.19 13.42 1.39
C ASN A 306 -9.71 13.51 1.13
N ILE A 307 -10.37 12.35 1.08
CA ILE A 307 -11.82 12.22 0.92
C ILE A 307 -12.34 11.36 2.07
N VAL A 308 -13.28 11.90 2.84
CA VAL A 308 -13.96 11.20 3.94
C VAL A 308 -15.42 10.94 3.51
N PRO A 309 -15.79 9.68 3.19
CA PRO A 309 -17.14 9.33 2.74
C PRO A 309 -18.23 9.88 3.67
N GLY A 310 -19.19 10.58 3.07
CA GLY A 310 -20.35 11.17 3.77
C GLY A 310 -20.04 12.45 4.54
N LYS A 311 -18.78 12.91 4.58
CA LYS A 311 -18.33 14.04 5.39
C LYS A 311 -17.52 15.04 4.56
N PRO A 312 -18.18 15.84 3.70
CA PRO A 312 -17.47 16.83 2.88
C PRO A 312 -16.66 17.84 3.70
N ALA A 313 -17.20 18.30 4.83
CA ALA A 313 -16.52 19.27 5.69
C ALA A 313 -15.24 18.70 6.36
N GLU A 314 -15.12 17.37 6.49
CA GLU A 314 -13.91 16.70 7.02
C GLU A 314 -12.95 16.27 5.90
N SER A 315 -13.32 16.46 4.63
CA SER A 315 -12.53 16.04 3.48
C SER A 315 -11.58 17.13 3.04
N LEU A 316 -10.27 16.87 3.06
CA LEU A 316 -9.25 17.86 2.72
C LEU A 316 -9.39 18.38 1.28
N THR A 317 -9.78 17.56 0.31
CA THR A 317 -10.04 18.07 -1.05
C THR A 317 -11.06 19.21 -1.02
N ILE A 318 -12.16 19.02 -0.27
CA ILE A 318 -13.23 20.01 -0.19
C ILE A 318 -12.78 21.25 0.61
N GLN A 319 -12.00 21.06 1.67
CA GLN A 319 -11.45 22.19 2.42
C GLN A 319 -10.51 23.04 1.56
N ARG A 320 -9.66 22.40 0.74
CA ARG A 320 -8.65 23.07 -0.08
C ARG A 320 -9.26 23.81 -1.29
N ILE A 321 -10.36 23.32 -1.86
CA ILE A 321 -11.09 24.03 -2.93
C ILE A 321 -11.94 25.20 -2.39
N ASP A 322 -12.30 25.17 -1.11
CA ASP A 322 -13.10 26.21 -0.44
C ASP A 322 -12.25 27.37 0.10
N LEU A 323 -10.92 27.25 0.04
CA LEU A 323 -10.02 28.32 0.44
C LEU A 323 -10.12 29.52 -0.54
N PRO A 324 -9.78 30.72 -0.07
CA PRO A 324 -9.58 31.85 -0.97
C PRO A 324 -8.51 31.55 -2.03
N GLU A 325 -8.70 31.99 -3.27
CA GLU A 325 -7.75 31.70 -4.36
C GLU A 325 -6.32 32.22 -4.14
N ASP A 326 -6.14 33.18 -3.22
CA ASP A 326 -4.86 33.76 -2.82
C ASP A 326 -4.20 33.02 -1.63
N ASP A 327 -4.87 32.01 -1.07
CA ASP A 327 -4.29 31.13 -0.05
C ASP A 327 -3.29 30.15 -0.69
N ASP A 328 -2.12 30.00 -0.05
CA ASP A 328 -1.05 29.12 -0.53
C ASP A 328 -1.47 27.64 -0.61
N ASP A 329 -2.46 27.25 0.19
CA ASP A 329 -3.01 25.91 0.21
C ASP A 329 -4.23 25.73 -0.71
N HIS A 330 -4.72 26.80 -1.37
CA HIS A 330 -5.84 26.71 -2.30
C HIS A 330 -5.53 25.79 -3.49
N MET A 331 -6.49 24.95 -3.85
CA MET A 331 -6.37 24.04 -4.97
C MET A 331 -7.59 24.15 -5.90
N PRO A 332 -7.40 24.22 -7.23
CA PRO A 332 -6.13 24.33 -7.95
C PRO A 332 -5.36 25.62 -7.65
N PRO A 333 -4.01 25.64 -7.72
CA PRO A 333 -3.24 26.84 -7.39
C PRO A 333 -3.58 28.05 -8.25
N THR A 334 -3.36 29.25 -7.72
CA THR A 334 -3.60 30.51 -8.44
C THR A 334 -2.94 30.51 -9.83
N GLY A 335 -3.68 30.93 -10.86
CA GLY A 335 -3.21 30.92 -12.24
C GLY A 335 -3.30 29.56 -12.95
N LYS A 336 -3.92 28.55 -12.33
CA LYS A 336 -4.40 27.32 -12.99
C LYS A 336 -5.90 27.35 -13.18
N ASP A 337 -6.40 26.51 -14.07
CA ASP A 337 -7.83 26.39 -14.36
C ASP A 337 -8.58 25.99 -13.08
N GLN A 338 -9.39 26.92 -12.58
CA GLN A 338 -10.20 26.72 -11.38
C GLN A 338 -11.44 25.88 -11.66
N LEU A 339 -12.04 25.35 -10.59
CA LEU A 339 -13.34 24.69 -10.64
C LEU A 339 -14.45 25.72 -10.83
N THR A 340 -15.49 25.36 -11.58
CA THR A 340 -16.73 26.13 -11.58
C THR A 340 -17.54 25.88 -10.30
N ALA A 341 -18.53 26.73 -10.04
CA ALA A 341 -19.45 26.54 -8.92
C ALA A 341 -20.20 25.19 -9.01
N GLU A 342 -20.58 24.78 -10.22
CA GLU A 342 -21.25 23.51 -10.49
C GLU A 342 -20.31 22.31 -10.29
N GLU A 343 -19.06 22.38 -10.76
CA GLU A 343 -18.06 21.33 -10.55
C GLU A 343 -17.75 21.15 -9.06
N THR A 344 -17.59 22.25 -8.32
CA THR A 344 -17.39 22.26 -6.86
C THR A 344 -18.60 21.63 -6.15
N THR A 345 -19.81 21.98 -6.58
CA THR A 345 -21.05 21.42 -6.04
C THR A 345 -21.14 19.91 -6.30
N LEU A 346 -20.75 19.45 -7.49
CA LEU A 346 -20.71 18.02 -7.84
C LEU A 346 -19.73 17.24 -6.97
N LEU A 347 -18.51 17.75 -6.78
CA LEU A 347 -17.51 17.11 -5.91
C LEU A 347 -18.03 16.99 -4.48
N ARG A 348 -18.58 18.08 -3.92
CA ARG A 348 -19.13 18.08 -2.56
C ARG A 348 -20.29 17.09 -2.42
N TRP A 349 -21.21 17.10 -3.38
CA TRP A 349 -22.35 16.19 -3.41
C TRP A 349 -21.90 14.73 -3.48
N TRP A 350 -20.94 14.40 -4.35
CA TRP A 350 -20.44 13.02 -4.48
C TRP A 350 -19.79 12.53 -3.17
N VAL A 351 -18.98 13.36 -2.51
CA VAL A 351 -18.44 13.03 -1.17
C VAL A 351 -19.57 12.82 -0.17
N GLN A 352 -20.60 13.68 -0.19
CA GLN A 352 -21.76 13.57 0.70
C GLN A 352 -22.55 12.27 0.48
N GLN A 353 -22.63 11.77 -0.75
CA GLN A 353 -23.26 10.49 -1.09
C GLN A 353 -22.38 9.26 -0.73
N GLY A 354 -21.28 9.46 -0.01
CA GLY A 354 -20.40 8.39 0.44
C GLY A 354 -19.24 8.09 -0.50
N ALA A 355 -18.93 9.00 -1.43
CA ALA A 355 -17.80 8.88 -2.36
C ALA A 355 -17.77 7.50 -3.07
N SER A 356 -18.91 7.07 -3.60
CA SER A 356 -19.04 5.74 -4.20
C SER A 356 -18.40 5.65 -5.58
N ASN A 357 -17.66 4.57 -5.84
CA ASN A 357 -17.15 4.22 -7.17
C ASN A 357 -18.20 3.50 -8.04
N THR A 358 -19.27 2.99 -7.44
CA THR A 358 -20.24 2.10 -8.12
C THR A 358 -21.61 2.73 -8.33
N LEU A 359 -21.82 3.97 -7.86
CA LEU A 359 -23.08 4.68 -8.05
C LEU A 359 -23.35 4.91 -9.54
N LYS A 360 -24.50 4.45 -10.01
CA LYS A 360 -24.93 4.65 -11.40
C LYS A 360 -25.58 6.02 -11.58
N VAL A 361 -25.43 6.59 -12.77
CA VAL A 361 -26.05 7.87 -13.17
C VAL A 361 -27.58 7.81 -13.05
N SER A 362 -28.21 6.67 -13.34
CA SER A 362 -29.67 6.49 -13.23
C SER A 362 -30.20 6.51 -11.78
N GLU A 363 -29.34 6.19 -10.81
CA GLU A 363 -29.67 6.14 -9.39
C GLU A 363 -29.26 7.43 -8.66
N ALA A 364 -28.43 8.24 -9.33
CA ALA A 364 -27.92 9.50 -8.81
C ALA A 364 -28.97 10.61 -8.82
N GLN A 365 -29.14 11.26 -7.66
CA GLN A 365 -29.92 12.48 -7.54
C GLN A 365 -28.98 13.69 -7.54
N PHE A 366 -28.56 14.13 -8.72
CA PHE A 366 -27.69 15.29 -8.87
C PHE A 366 -28.41 16.57 -8.40
N PRO A 367 -27.68 17.55 -7.82
CA PRO A 367 -28.23 18.88 -7.55
C PRO A 367 -28.71 19.54 -8.85
N ALA A 368 -29.86 20.21 -8.80
CA ALA A 368 -30.54 20.73 -9.99
C ALA A 368 -29.69 21.74 -10.78
N GLU A 369 -28.88 22.52 -10.07
CA GLU A 369 -27.95 23.50 -10.59
C GLU A 369 -26.78 22.87 -11.37
N THR A 370 -26.45 21.60 -11.12
CA THR A 370 -25.34 20.90 -11.78
C THR A 370 -25.73 20.19 -13.08
N GLN A 371 -27.03 20.18 -13.41
CA GLN A 371 -27.57 19.31 -14.44
C GLN A 371 -26.96 19.56 -15.83
N VAL A 372 -26.72 20.83 -16.17
CA VAL A 372 -26.13 21.21 -17.46
C VAL A 372 -24.70 20.68 -17.58
N THR A 373 -23.91 20.81 -16.50
CA THR A 373 -22.54 20.32 -16.43
C THR A 373 -22.48 18.80 -16.53
N VAL A 374 -23.33 18.09 -15.79
CA VAL A 374 -23.43 16.62 -15.85
C VAL A 374 -23.79 16.16 -17.27
N ASP A 375 -24.77 16.79 -17.91
CA ASP A 375 -25.17 16.44 -19.27
C ASP A 375 -24.03 16.67 -20.29
N GLY A 376 -23.22 17.72 -20.11
CA GLY A 376 -22.05 18.01 -20.93
C GLY A 376 -20.96 16.94 -20.80
N LEU A 377 -20.59 16.63 -19.55
CA LEU A 377 -19.59 15.61 -19.21
C LEU A 377 -20.00 14.22 -19.75
N LEU A 378 -21.27 13.83 -19.57
CA LEU A 378 -21.78 12.54 -20.04
C LEU A 378 -21.81 12.41 -21.57
N LYS A 379 -21.90 13.53 -22.30
CA LYS A 379 -21.83 13.61 -23.77
C LYS A 379 -20.40 13.70 -24.31
N GLY A 380 -19.40 13.82 -23.44
CA GLY A 380 -17.99 13.93 -23.83
C GLY A 380 -17.62 15.27 -24.45
N GLN A 381 -18.33 16.35 -24.11
CA GLN A 381 -17.93 17.71 -24.45
C GLN A 381 -17.20 18.33 -23.25
N PRO A 382 -15.93 18.79 -23.43
CA PRO A 382 -15.18 19.46 -22.38
C PRO A 382 -15.76 20.83 -22.02
#